data_AF-A0A183HRI9-F1
#
_entry.id   AF-A0A183HRI9-F1
#
_cell.length_a   1.000
_cell.length_b   1.000
_cell.length_c   1.000
_cell.angle_alpha   90.00
_cell.angle_beta   90.00
_cell.angle_gamma   90.00
#
_symmetry.space_group_name_H-M   'P 1'
#
loop_
_entity.id
_entity.type
_entity.pdbx_description
1 polymer ?
#
loop_
_entity_poly.entity_id
_entity_poly.type
_entity_poly.pdbx_seq_one_letter_code
_entity_poly.pdbx_strand_id
1 'polypeptide(L)'
;MNSNMDPCEDFYEYACGNWIKEHPIPDDAPSVSNFDNLGQDLELALKGLLEQKNVEGLDGDAVRKARTFYQLCLNETAIMSTWREAFDDAVENFGGWPSLEKADDKPRISIEEMYGIMVARFKSDSLFKATVQPDDKNSDQNVFLIDQPTLNLFARDFYTLPETQEERLAYKTLI
;
A
#
# COMPACT_ATOMS: atom_id res chain seq x y z
N MET A 1 -32.74 0.71 -4.61
CA MET A 1 -33.72 -0.19 -5.26
C MET A 1 -34.39 0.51 -6.42
N ASN A 2 -34.42 -0.13 -7.59
CA ASN A 2 -35.20 0.23 -8.76
C ASN A 2 -36.41 -0.72 -8.87
N SER A 3 -37.56 -0.31 -8.30
CA SER A 3 -38.77 -1.13 -8.26
C SER A 3 -39.41 -1.41 -9.63
N ASN A 4 -38.93 -0.77 -10.70
CA ASN A 4 -39.42 -1.01 -12.05
C ASN A 4 -38.78 -2.23 -12.72
N MET A 5 -37.72 -2.80 -12.14
CA MET A 5 -37.08 -4.01 -12.64
C MET A 5 -37.70 -5.27 -12.02
N ASP A 6 -37.84 -6.35 -12.79
CA ASP A 6 -38.25 -7.63 -12.23
C ASP A 6 -37.06 -8.27 -11.50
N PRO A 7 -37.15 -8.54 -10.18
CA PRO A 7 -36.09 -9.20 -9.42
C PRO A 7 -35.74 -10.61 -9.92
N CYS A 8 -36.64 -11.29 -10.63
CA CYS A 8 -36.39 -12.61 -11.22
C CYS A 8 -35.55 -12.54 -12.50
N GLU A 9 -35.54 -11.40 -13.20
CA GLU A 9 -34.77 -11.17 -14.43
C GLU A 9 -33.40 -10.55 -14.13
N ASP A 10 -33.38 -9.49 -13.29
CA ASP A 10 -32.14 -8.86 -12.83
C ASP A 10 -32.29 -8.36 -11.40
N PHE A 11 -31.90 -9.22 -10.46
CA PHE A 11 -31.94 -8.90 -9.05
C PHE A 11 -30.99 -7.75 -8.67
N TYR A 12 -29.87 -7.58 -9.39
CA TYR A 12 -28.88 -6.55 -9.09
C TYR A 12 -29.41 -5.17 -9.47
N GLU A 13 -29.96 -5.00 -10.67
CA GLU A 13 -30.60 -3.74 -11.08
C GLU A 13 -31.83 -3.44 -10.19
N TYR A 14 -32.64 -4.45 -9.84
CA TYR A 14 -33.73 -4.28 -8.89
C TYR A 14 -33.23 -3.75 -7.54
N ALA A 15 -32.24 -4.39 -6.92
CA ALA A 15 -31.76 -4.00 -5.60
C ALA A 15 -30.96 -2.68 -5.62
N CYS A 16 -30.06 -2.52 -6.58
CA CYS A 16 -29.01 -1.49 -6.59
C CYS A 16 -29.16 -0.42 -7.67
N GLY A 17 -30.02 -0.61 -8.68
CA GLY A 17 -30.03 0.21 -9.90
C GLY A 17 -30.18 1.71 -9.69
N ASN A 18 -31.02 2.14 -8.73
CA ASN A 18 -31.11 3.56 -8.38
C ASN A 18 -29.90 4.07 -7.58
N TRP A 19 -29.28 3.22 -6.76
CA TRP A 19 -28.10 3.61 -5.99
C TRP A 19 -26.92 3.95 -6.91
N ILE A 20 -26.69 3.11 -7.94
CA ILE A 20 -25.62 3.33 -8.93
C ILE A 20 -25.80 4.67 -9.67
N LYS A 21 -27.04 5.06 -9.97
CA LYS A 21 -27.35 6.33 -10.65
C LYS A 21 -27.08 7.54 -9.76
N GLU A 22 -27.30 7.40 -8.45
CA GLU A 22 -27.13 8.47 -7.47
C GLU A 22 -25.70 8.57 -6.93
N HIS A 23 -24.88 7.53 -7.09
CA HIS A 23 -23.52 7.44 -6.57
C HIS A 23 -22.52 7.18 -7.71
N PRO A 24 -22.21 8.20 -8.54
CA PRO A 24 -21.14 8.07 -9.52
C PRO A 24 -19.78 7.88 -8.81
N ILE A 25 -18.87 7.16 -9.46
CA ILE A 25 -17.50 6.98 -8.95
C ILE A 25 -16.80 8.36 -8.98
N PRO A 26 -16.28 8.84 -7.83
CA PRO A 26 -15.56 10.12 -7.80
C PRO A 26 -14.17 10.02 -8.42
N ASP A 27 -13.59 11.15 -8.81
CA ASP A 27 -12.30 11.21 -9.54
C ASP A 27 -11.11 10.63 -8.75
N ASP A 28 -11.21 10.59 -7.43
CA ASP A 28 -10.18 10.11 -6.51
C ASP A 28 -10.37 8.64 -6.07
N ALA A 29 -11.39 7.95 -6.59
CA ALA A 29 -11.65 6.55 -6.26
C ALA A 29 -11.73 5.66 -7.51
N PRO A 30 -11.21 4.42 -7.44
CA PRO A 30 -11.36 3.46 -8.53
C PRO A 30 -12.77 2.82 -8.58
N SER A 31 -13.53 2.91 -7.50
CA SER A 31 -14.87 2.33 -7.35
C SER A 31 -15.66 3.03 -6.25
N VAL A 32 -16.97 2.81 -6.21
CA VAL A 32 -17.85 3.26 -5.13
C VAL A 32 -18.82 2.15 -4.74
N SER A 33 -18.99 1.95 -3.44
CA SER A 33 -19.89 0.98 -2.84
C SER A 33 -20.42 1.47 -1.50
N ASN A 34 -21.43 0.79 -0.96
CA ASN A 34 -21.88 1.02 0.40
C ASN A 34 -20.80 0.72 1.47
N PHE A 35 -19.82 -0.14 1.16
CA PHE A 35 -18.69 -0.39 2.05
C PHE A 35 -17.70 0.77 2.03
N ASP A 36 -17.49 1.40 0.88
CA ASP A 36 -16.62 2.58 0.76
C ASP A 36 -17.19 3.75 1.56
N ASN A 37 -18.51 3.97 1.51
CA ASN A 37 -19.17 4.99 2.34
C ASN A 37 -18.94 4.75 3.84
N LEU A 38 -19.07 3.51 4.30
CA LEU A 38 -18.79 3.15 5.69
C LEU A 38 -17.32 3.33 6.05
N GLY A 39 -16.41 3.02 5.12
CA GLY A 39 -14.98 3.27 5.25
C GLY A 39 -14.67 4.75 5.45
N GLN A 40 -15.27 5.62 4.64
CA GLN A 40 -15.11 7.07 4.77
C GLN A 40 -15.63 7.61 6.11
N ASP A 41 -16.79 7.15 6.57
CA ASP A 41 -17.32 7.52 7.88
C ASP A 41 -16.38 7.09 9.02
N LEU A 42 -15.79 5.89 8.91
CA LEU A 42 -14.79 5.39 9.86
C LEU A 42 -13.51 6.23 9.81
N GLU A 43 -13.01 6.57 8.63
CA GLU A 43 -11.82 7.42 8.45
C GLU A 43 -12.03 8.80 9.06
N LEU A 44 -13.20 9.41 8.87
CA LEU A 44 -13.55 10.70 9.50
C LEU A 44 -13.59 10.60 11.03
N ALA A 45 -14.13 9.50 11.57
CA ALA A 45 -14.11 9.26 13.01
C ALA A 45 -12.67 9.07 13.54
N LEU A 46 -11.85 8.29 12.85
CA LEU A 46 -10.44 8.07 13.18
C LEU A 46 -9.63 9.36 13.12
N LYS A 47 -9.83 10.17 12.07
CA LYS A 47 -9.27 11.52 11.94
C LYS A 47 -9.60 12.37 13.17
N GLY A 48 -10.88 12.39 13.57
CA GLY A 48 -11.32 13.11 14.76
C GLY A 48 -10.63 12.66 16.05
N LEU A 49 -10.32 11.37 16.19
CA LEU A 49 -9.60 10.83 17.35
C LEU A 49 -8.09 11.13 17.30
N LEU A 50 -7.50 11.11 16.10
CA LEU A 50 -6.06 11.31 15.90
C LEU A 50 -5.64 12.78 15.98
N GLU A 51 -6.56 13.71 15.70
CA GLU A 51 -6.32 15.16 15.79
C GLU A 51 -6.49 15.72 17.20
N GLN A 52 -7.04 14.93 18.11
CA GLN A 52 -7.16 15.33 19.51
C GLN A 52 -5.78 15.49 20.16
N LYS A 53 -5.68 16.45 21.08
CA LYS A 53 -4.50 16.59 21.91
C LYS A 53 -4.38 15.41 22.86
N ASN A 54 -3.15 15.00 23.12
CA ASN A 54 -2.86 14.02 24.15
C ASN A 54 -3.30 14.53 25.52
N VAL A 55 -3.99 13.68 26.26
CA VAL A 55 -4.45 13.92 27.63
C VAL A 55 -3.50 13.21 28.58
N GLU A 56 -2.75 14.00 29.35
CA GLU A 56 -1.80 13.47 30.34
C GLU A 56 -2.51 12.61 31.38
N GLY A 57 -1.93 11.44 31.69
CA GLY A 57 -2.47 10.48 32.65
C GLY A 57 -3.62 9.60 32.13
N LEU A 58 -4.21 9.91 30.98
CA LEU A 58 -5.23 9.08 30.33
C LEU A 58 -4.68 8.35 29.10
N ASP A 59 -3.92 9.05 28.25
CA ASP A 59 -3.41 8.47 27.01
C ASP A 59 -2.12 7.68 27.24
N GLY A 60 -2.18 6.38 26.96
CA GLY A 60 -1.02 5.50 26.94
C GLY A 60 -0.07 5.78 25.76
N ASP A 61 1.14 5.23 25.83
CA ASP A 61 2.20 5.42 24.83
C ASP A 61 1.76 5.09 23.40
N ALA A 62 0.93 4.06 23.23
CA ALA A 62 0.44 3.63 21.92
C ALA A 62 -0.39 4.73 21.25
N VAL A 63 -1.33 5.34 21.99
CA VAL A 63 -2.18 6.43 21.50
C VAL A 63 -1.33 7.65 21.15
N ARG A 64 -0.37 7.99 22.03
CA ARG A 64 0.54 9.12 21.79
C ARG A 64 1.36 8.93 20.51
N LYS A 65 1.95 7.74 20.32
CA LYS A 65 2.70 7.41 19.10
C LYS A 65 1.83 7.45 17.84
N ALA A 66 0.62 6.91 17.89
CA ALA A 66 -0.30 6.93 16.75
C ALA A 66 -0.65 8.36 16.33
N ARG A 67 -0.99 9.24 17.29
CA ARG A 67 -1.28 10.65 17.04
C ARG A 67 -0.07 11.42 16.51
N THR A 68 1.10 11.21 17.11
CA THR A 68 2.34 11.83 16.61
C THR A 68 2.66 11.36 15.18
N PHE A 69 2.53 10.07 14.90
CA PHE A 69 2.74 9.54 13.56
C PHE A 69 1.77 10.14 12.54
N TYR A 70 0.49 10.27 12.89
CA TYR A 70 -0.51 10.95 12.06
C TYR A 70 -0.13 12.41 11.76
N GLN A 71 0.30 13.18 12.79
CA GLN A 71 0.74 14.56 12.61
C GLN A 71 2.00 14.68 11.73
N LEU A 72 2.94 13.74 11.84
CA LEU A 72 4.12 13.69 10.98
C LEU A 72 3.73 13.42 9.52
N CYS A 73 2.78 12.51 9.29
CA CYS A 73 2.28 12.18 7.96
C CYS A 73 1.60 13.37 7.27
N LEU A 74 0.90 14.22 8.01
CA LEU A 74 0.22 15.40 7.46
C LEU A 74 1.11 16.62 7.26
N ASN A 75 2.34 16.62 7.80
CA ASN A 75 3.23 17.77 7.69
C ASN A 75 3.96 17.80 6.35
N GLU A 76 3.22 18.09 5.28
CA GLU A 76 3.73 18.15 3.91
C GLU A 76 4.94 19.09 3.76
N THR A 77 4.95 20.21 4.49
CA THR A 77 6.08 21.15 4.42
C THR A 77 7.37 20.51 4.92
N ALA A 78 7.33 19.82 6.06
CA ALA A 78 8.49 19.11 6.58
C ALA A 78 8.92 17.94 5.68
N ILE A 79 7.95 17.20 5.14
CA ILE A 79 8.22 16.09 4.20
C ILE A 79 8.90 16.65 2.95
N MET A 80 8.34 17.68 2.32
CA MET A 80 8.90 18.29 1.12
C MET A 80 10.27 18.95 1.34
N SER A 81 10.59 19.39 2.56
CA SER A 81 11.92 19.92 2.87
C SER A 81 12.98 18.83 3.16
N THR A 82 12.57 17.60 3.50
CA THR A 82 13.50 16.54 3.97
C THR A 82 13.47 15.24 3.15
N TRP A 83 12.51 15.08 2.22
CA TRP A 83 12.31 13.81 1.50
C TRP A 83 13.55 13.33 0.78
N ARG A 84 14.36 14.24 0.22
CA ARG A 84 15.55 13.88 -0.55
C ARG A 84 16.60 13.23 0.34
N GLU A 85 16.86 13.82 1.50
CA GLU A 85 17.82 13.28 2.48
C GLU A 85 17.36 11.91 2.98
N ALA A 86 16.07 11.76 3.30
CA ALA A 86 15.51 10.48 3.72
C ALA A 86 15.59 9.41 2.61
N PHE A 87 15.36 9.81 1.36
CA PHE A 87 15.51 8.93 0.20
C PHE A 87 16.95 8.50 -0.01
N ASP A 88 17.90 9.45 0.07
CA ASP A 88 19.33 9.16 -0.09
C ASP A 88 19.83 8.21 1.00
N ASP A 89 19.48 8.44 2.25
CA ASP A 89 19.82 7.54 3.36
C ASP A 89 19.26 6.12 3.13
N ALA A 90 18.00 6.01 2.68
CA ALA A 90 17.42 4.70 2.36
C ALA A 90 18.15 3.99 1.21
N VAL A 91 18.48 4.70 0.13
CA VAL A 91 19.21 4.15 -1.01
C VAL A 91 20.64 3.73 -0.63
N GLU A 92 21.34 4.54 0.15
CA GLU A 92 22.67 4.21 0.64
C GLU A 92 22.67 2.98 1.55
N ASN A 93 21.64 2.81 2.37
CA ASN A 93 21.45 1.62 3.20
C ASN A 93 21.25 0.34 2.36
N PHE A 94 20.79 0.44 1.10
CA PHE A 94 20.73 -0.67 0.14
C PHE A 94 22.02 -0.87 -0.65
N GLY A 95 23.06 -0.08 -0.38
CA GLY A 95 24.31 -0.13 -1.12
C GLY A 95 24.28 0.62 -2.46
N GLY A 96 23.29 1.48 -2.67
CA GLY A 96 23.18 2.36 -3.83
C GLY A 96 22.04 2.01 -4.79
N TRP A 97 21.82 2.89 -5.78
CA TRP A 97 20.89 2.63 -6.89
C TRP A 97 21.63 2.89 -8.22
N PRO A 98 21.99 1.84 -8.98
CA PRO A 98 22.81 1.98 -10.18
C PRO A 98 22.29 2.97 -11.23
N SER A 99 20.97 3.13 -11.38
CA SER A 99 20.36 4.08 -12.31
C SER A 99 20.59 5.56 -11.92
N LEU A 100 20.93 5.84 -10.66
CA LEU A 100 21.22 7.19 -10.15
C LEU A 100 22.73 7.45 -10.03
N GLU A 101 23.56 6.41 -10.12
CA GLU A 101 25.01 6.44 -9.94
C GLU A 101 25.75 6.50 -11.29
N LYS A 102 27.07 6.69 -11.24
CA LYS A 102 27.88 6.65 -12.46
C LYS A 102 28.05 5.19 -12.89
N ALA A 103 28.02 4.95 -14.20
CA ALA A 103 28.03 3.59 -14.78
C ALA A 103 29.23 2.70 -14.37
N ASP A 104 30.31 3.29 -13.86
CA ASP A 104 31.53 2.59 -13.43
C ASP A 104 31.55 2.26 -11.91
N ASP A 105 30.54 2.66 -11.15
CA ASP A 105 30.47 2.39 -9.71
C ASP A 105 30.18 0.89 -9.46
N LYS A 106 31.05 0.25 -8.68
CA LYS A 106 30.87 -1.15 -8.28
C LYS A 106 29.79 -1.25 -7.19
N PRO A 107 28.99 -2.34 -7.17
CA PRO A 107 28.08 -2.60 -6.07
C PRO A 107 28.81 -2.55 -4.72
N ARG A 108 28.29 -1.76 -3.78
CA ARG A 108 28.94 -1.56 -2.47
C ARG A 108 28.83 -2.80 -1.57
N ILE A 109 27.78 -3.60 -1.78
CA ILE A 109 27.47 -4.82 -1.03
C ILE A 109 27.05 -5.95 -1.98
N SER A 110 27.03 -7.19 -1.47
CA SER A 110 26.55 -8.33 -2.25
C SER A 110 25.03 -8.29 -2.43
N ILE A 111 24.51 -8.98 -3.46
CA ILE A 111 23.06 -9.04 -3.71
C ILE A 111 22.31 -9.69 -2.54
N GLU A 112 22.92 -10.67 -1.88
CA GLU A 112 22.36 -11.37 -0.73
C GLU A 112 22.27 -10.45 0.50
N GLU A 113 23.29 -9.63 0.74
CA GLU A 113 23.30 -8.66 1.83
C GLU A 113 22.28 -7.55 1.58
N MET A 114 22.27 -6.98 0.37
CA MET A 114 21.26 -5.99 -0.05
C MET A 114 19.85 -6.53 0.16
N TYR A 115 19.59 -7.75 -0.33
CA TYR A 115 18.27 -8.37 -0.22
C TYR A 115 17.87 -8.64 1.23
N GLY A 116 18.83 -9.12 2.04
CA GLY A 116 18.62 -9.32 3.48
C GLY A 116 18.23 -8.01 4.19
N ILE A 117 18.88 -6.89 3.85
CA ILE A 117 18.54 -5.56 4.40
C ILE A 117 17.14 -5.12 3.95
N MET A 118 16.81 -5.26 2.65
CA MET A 118 15.50 -4.90 2.09
C MET A 118 14.35 -5.65 2.79
N VAL A 119 14.47 -6.97 2.94
CA VAL A 119 13.44 -7.78 3.58
C VAL A 119 13.37 -7.49 5.08
N ALA A 120 14.51 -7.48 5.79
CA ALA A 120 14.52 -7.39 7.25
C ALA A 120 14.15 -6.01 7.79
N ARG A 121 14.56 -4.93 7.11
CA ARG A 121 14.33 -3.55 7.58
C ARG A 121 13.12 -2.88 6.93
N PHE A 122 12.90 -3.14 5.65
CA PHE A 122 11.89 -2.43 4.87
C PHE A 122 10.69 -3.30 4.49
N LYS A 123 10.74 -4.61 4.80
CA LYS A 123 9.72 -5.59 4.40
C LYS A 123 9.46 -5.56 2.88
N SER A 124 10.50 -5.32 2.10
CA SER A 124 10.44 -5.24 0.64
C SER A 124 11.00 -6.52 0.03
N ASP A 125 10.13 -7.27 -0.66
CA ASP A 125 10.40 -8.58 -1.26
C ASP A 125 10.19 -8.57 -2.78
N SER A 126 11.26 -8.29 -3.54
CA SER A 126 11.17 -8.16 -5.01
C SER A 126 11.58 -9.41 -5.80
N LEU A 127 12.40 -10.31 -5.23
CA LEU A 127 12.88 -11.52 -5.93
C LEU A 127 12.11 -12.77 -5.50
N PHE A 128 11.93 -12.92 -4.19
CA PHE A 128 11.13 -13.97 -3.55
C PHE A 128 10.67 -13.48 -2.18
N LYS A 129 9.44 -13.77 -1.82
CA LYS A 129 8.94 -13.49 -0.48
C LYS A 129 9.68 -14.35 0.52
N ALA A 130 10.17 -13.72 1.59
CA ALA A 130 10.85 -14.38 2.70
C ALA A 130 10.24 -13.88 4.02
N THR A 131 9.54 -14.76 4.75
CA THR A 131 8.85 -14.38 5.97
C THR A 131 8.79 -15.51 6.98
N VAL A 132 8.49 -15.17 8.24
CA VAL A 132 8.19 -16.14 9.29
C VAL A 132 6.68 -16.18 9.48
N GLN A 133 6.09 -17.37 9.40
CA GLN A 133 4.65 -17.58 9.58
C GLN A 133 4.38 -18.88 10.36
N PRO A 134 3.17 -19.07 10.90
CA PRO A 134 2.77 -20.35 11.49
C PRO A 134 2.92 -21.51 10.50
N ASP A 135 3.29 -22.70 10.98
CA ASP A 135 3.36 -23.91 10.15
C ASP A 135 1.94 -24.44 9.88
N ASP A 136 1.59 -24.59 8.60
CA ASP A 136 0.31 -25.16 8.17
C ASP A 136 0.08 -26.59 8.71
N LYS A 137 1.16 -27.32 9.01
CA LYS A 137 1.11 -28.65 9.62
C LYS A 137 1.05 -28.63 11.14
N ASN A 138 1.47 -27.52 11.76
CA ASN A 138 1.49 -27.35 13.22
C ASN A 138 1.43 -25.87 13.62
N SER A 139 0.23 -25.37 13.91
CA SER A 139 -0.01 -23.96 14.22
C SER A 139 0.66 -23.46 15.51
N ASP A 140 1.19 -24.35 16.35
CA ASP A 140 1.94 -23.97 17.56
C ASP A 140 3.41 -23.61 17.26
N GLN A 141 3.86 -23.82 16.02
CA GLN A 141 5.22 -23.54 15.58
C GLN A 141 5.24 -22.52 14.44
N ASN A 142 6.36 -21.80 14.34
CA ASN A 142 6.63 -20.93 13.20
C ASN A 142 7.70 -21.56 12.30
N VAL A 143 7.56 -21.33 11.00
CA VAL A 143 8.50 -21.77 9.97
C VAL A 143 8.89 -20.60 9.08
N PHE A 144 10.07 -20.72 8.48
CA PHE A 144 10.51 -19.79 7.46
C PHE A 144 9.87 -20.18 6.12
N LEU A 145 9.05 -19.29 5.56
CA LEU A 145 8.42 -19.45 4.25
C LEU A 145 9.24 -18.70 3.20
N ILE A 146 9.52 -19.39 2.09
CA ILE A 146 9.96 -18.80 0.83
C ILE A 146 8.86 -19.00 -0.20
N ASP A 147 8.46 -17.92 -0.87
CA ASP A 147 7.40 -17.94 -1.88
C ASP A 147 7.68 -16.95 -3.03
N GLN A 148 6.84 -16.95 -4.06
CA GLN A 148 6.88 -15.95 -5.13
C GLN A 148 6.72 -14.52 -4.55
N PRO A 149 7.39 -13.50 -5.12
CA PRO A 149 7.27 -12.14 -4.66
C PRO A 149 5.95 -11.50 -5.13
N THR A 150 5.63 -10.35 -4.57
CA THR A 150 4.62 -9.47 -5.15
C THR A 150 5.18 -8.82 -6.42
N LEU A 151 4.36 -8.68 -7.46
CA LEU A 151 4.73 -7.95 -8.67
C LEU A 151 4.27 -6.49 -8.55
N ASN A 152 5.04 -5.58 -9.14
CA ASN A 152 4.72 -4.14 -9.06
C ASN A 152 3.47 -3.76 -9.87
N LEU A 153 3.18 -4.46 -10.97
CA LEU A 153 1.87 -4.40 -11.61
C LEU A 153 0.94 -5.43 -10.96
N PHE A 154 -0.34 -5.09 -10.88
CA PHE A 154 -1.39 -5.77 -10.11
C PHE A 154 -1.38 -7.31 -10.19
N ALA A 155 -1.07 -7.87 -11.35
CA ALA A 155 -0.98 -9.31 -11.56
C ALA A 155 0.00 -9.66 -12.67
N ARG A 156 0.39 -10.93 -12.74
CA ARG A 156 1.21 -11.49 -13.83
C ARG A 156 0.67 -11.11 -15.22
N ASP A 157 -0.64 -11.10 -15.37
CA ASP A 157 -1.31 -10.86 -16.65
C ASP A 157 -1.02 -9.46 -17.22
N PHE A 158 -0.74 -8.47 -16.36
CA PHE A 158 -0.28 -7.14 -16.79
C PHE A 158 1.09 -7.17 -17.47
N TYR A 159 1.86 -8.23 -17.31
CA TYR A 159 3.15 -8.39 -17.98
C TYR A 159 3.07 -9.21 -19.27
N THR A 160 2.04 -10.05 -19.42
CA THR A 160 1.97 -11.05 -20.49
C THR A 160 0.88 -10.80 -21.53
N LEU A 161 -0.22 -10.16 -21.14
CA LEU A 161 -1.37 -9.95 -22.02
C LEU A 161 -1.17 -8.73 -22.94
N PRO A 162 -1.47 -8.81 -24.24
CA PRO A 162 -1.35 -7.66 -25.14
C PRO A 162 -2.17 -6.44 -24.72
N GLU A 163 -3.35 -6.65 -24.14
CA GLU A 163 -4.32 -5.62 -23.78
C GLU A 163 -3.79 -4.64 -22.72
N THR A 164 -2.84 -5.07 -21.89
CA THR A 164 -2.25 -4.27 -20.79
C THR A 164 -0.98 -3.52 -21.20
N GLN A 165 -0.84 -3.18 -22.49
CA GLN A 165 0.34 -2.51 -23.02
C GLN A 165 0.49 -1.07 -22.49
N GLU A 166 -0.62 -0.38 -22.28
CA GLU A 166 -0.62 1.01 -21.81
C GLU A 166 -0.07 1.11 -20.38
N GLU A 167 -0.51 0.23 -19.49
CA GLU A 167 -0.05 0.16 -18.09
C GLU A 167 1.43 -0.21 -18.01
N ARG A 168 1.89 -1.14 -18.86
CA ARG A 168 3.32 -1.45 -18.97
C ARG A 168 4.15 -0.27 -19.44
N LEU A 169 3.62 0.54 -20.35
CA LEU A 169 4.32 1.72 -20.84
C LEU A 169 4.37 2.80 -19.77
N ALA A 170 3.24 3.07 -19.10
CA ALA A 170 3.15 4.00 -17.99
C ALA A 170 4.11 3.61 -16.85
N TYR A 171 4.20 2.33 -16.52
CA TYR A 171 5.14 1.82 -15.51
C TYR A 171 6.61 2.07 -15.88
N LYS A 172 6.96 1.96 -17.17
CA LYS A 172 8.33 2.26 -17.65
C LYS A 172 8.67 3.75 -17.59
N THR A 173 7.67 4.63 -17.63
CA THR A 173 7.84 6.09 -17.63
C THR A 173 7.57 6.73 -16.27
N LEU A 174 7.31 5.93 -15.23
CA LEU A 174 7.01 6.42 -13.87
C LEU A 174 8.24 7.08 -13.19
N ILE A 175 9.42 6.97 -13.81
CA ILE A 175 10.71 7.52 -13.37
C ILE A 175 11.25 8.40 -14.49
#